data_AF-M6GBP7-F1
#
_entry.id   AF-M6GBP7-F1
#
_cell.length_a   1.000
_cell.length_b   1.000
_cell.length_c   1.000
_cell.angle_alpha   90.00
_cell.angle_beta   90.00
_cell.angle_gamma   90.00
#
_symmetry.space_group_name_H-M   'P 1'
#
loop_
_entity.id
_entity.type
_entity.pdbx_description
1 polymer ?
#
loop_
_entity_poly.entity_id
_entity_poly.type
_entity_poly.pdbx_seq_one_letter_code
_entity_poly.pdbx_strand_id
1 'polypeptide(L)'
;MNPTPVDASSKIEYSVIQKPTDPPKDKPIIVIVSGEGKFCYGPDFSGGESYIIIEQCWQMHVMNARYDVFQRISYNINNTWLCITAPE
;
A
#
# COMPACT_ATOMS: atom_id res chain seq x y z
N MET A 1 -26.91 -6.62 31.28
CA MET A 1 -25.58 -7.25 31.16
C MET A 1 -24.56 -6.12 31.14
N ASN A 2 -23.73 -6.03 32.17
CA ASN A 2 -22.69 -5.01 32.30
C ASN A 2 -21.39 -5.61 31.73
N PRO A 3 -20.70 -4.97 30.77
CA PRO A 3 -19.47 -5.55 30.25
C PRO A 3 -18.42 -5.48 31.36
N THR A 4 -17.89 -6.64 31.73
CA THR A 4 -16.76 -6.76 32.66
C THR A 4 -15.58 -5.99 32.08
N PRO A 5 -14.93 -5.09 32.85
CA PRO A 5 -13.68 -4.47 32.43
C PRO A 5 -12.63 -5.57 32.30
N VAL A 6 -12.11 -5.76 31.09
CA VAL A 6 -10.99 -6.67 30.85
C VAL A 6 -9.76 -5.98 31.41
N ASP A 7 -9.35 -6.40 32.60
CA ASP A 7 -8.15 -5.89 33.26
C ASP A 7 -6.94 -6.49 32.52
N ALA A 8 -6.33 -5.72 31.62
CA ALA A 8 -5.10 -6.08 30.93
C ALA A 8 -3.91 -5.98 31.89
N SER A 9 -3.89 -6.84 32.90
CA SER A 9 -2.72 -7.01 33.77
C SER A 9 -1.71 -7.91 33.05
N SER A 10 -0.81 -7.29 32.29
CA SER A 10 0.40 -7.96 31.79
C SER A 10 1.64 -7.39 32.49
N LYS A 11 1.85 -7.80 33.75
CA LYS A 11 3.21 -7.80 34.32
C LYS A 11 4.01 -8.94 33.70
N ILE A 12 4.43 -8.72 32.46
CA ILE A 12 5.60 -9.39 31.89
C ILE A 12 6.39 -8.29 31.21
N GLU A 13 7.51 -7.90 31.80
CA GLU A 13 8.49 -7.00 31.19
C GLU A 13 9.21 -7.71 30.04
N TYR A 14 8.48 -8.07 28.99
CA TYR A 14 9.11 -8.20 27.68
C TYR A 14 9.25 -6.78 27.15
N SER A 15 10.38 -6.14 27.43
CA SER A 15 10.80 -5.01 26.60
C SER A 15 11.17 -5.59 25.22
N VAL A 16 10.18 -5.92 24.40
CA VAL A 16 10.43 -6.20 22.99
C VAL A 16 10.88 -4.88 22.39
N ILE A 17 12.20 -4.72 22.27
CA ILE A 17 12.80 -3.58 21.60
C ILE A 17 12.30 -3.62 20.17
N GLN A 18 11.34 -2.76 19.84
CA GLN A 18 10.88 -2.60 18.48
C GLN A 18 12.02 -1.98 17.68
N LYS A 19 12.57 -2.75 16.76
CA LYS A 19 13.49 -2.20 15.77
C LYS A 19 12.67 -1.39 14.77
N PRO A 20 13.11 -0.17 14.42
CA PRO A 20 12.53 0.55 13.31
C PRO A 20 12.51 -0.34 12.07
N THR A 21 11.44 -0.25 11.29
CA THR A 21 11.34 -0.93 10.01
C THR A 21 12.36 -0.34 9.05
N ASP A 22 12.84 -1.14 8.10
CA ASP A 22 13.70 -0.63 7.04
C ASP A 22 13.01 0.52 6.30
N PRO A 23 13.77 1.51 5.80
CA PRO A 23 13.23 2.54 4.92
C PRO A 23 12.53 1.90 3.71
N PRO A 24 11.35 2.42 3.32
CA PRO A 24 10.59 1.86 2.22
C PRO A 24 11.35 2.04 0.89
N LYS A 25 11.21 1.04 0.01
CA LYS A 25 11.83 1.05 -1.33
C LYS A 25 10.76 1.33 -2.38
N ASP A 26 10.27 2.57 -2.36
CA ASP A 26 9.19 3.00 -3.25
C ASP A 26 9.62 2.91 -4.73
N LYS A 27 8.85 2.20 -5.55
CA LYS A 27 9.16 1.93 -6.97
C LYS A 27 7.88 1.74 -7.78
N PRO A 28 7.90 1.97 -9.10
CA PRO A 28 6.75 1.67 -9.94
C PRO A 28 6.46 0.17 -9.94
N ILE A 29 5.19 -0.20 -10.01
CA ILE A 29 4.78 -1.61 -10.14
C ILE A 29 4.77 -1.98 -11.60
N ILE A 30 5.69 -2.87 -11.97
CA ILE A 30 5.82 -3.39 -13.33
C ILE A 30 4.89 -4.58 -13.49
N VAL A 31 4.07 -4.53 -14.53
CA VAL A 31 3.20 -5.61 -14.98
C VAL A 31 3.88 -6.29 -16.18
N ILE A 32 4.17 -7.57 -16.06
CA ILE A 32 4.67 -8.40 -17.16
C ILE A 32 3.51 -9.23 -17.67
N VAL A 33 3.09 -8.97 -18.91
CA VAL A 33 2.05 -9.76 -19.59
C VAL A 33 2.66 -10.81 -20.50
N SER A 34 1.91 -11.87 -20.80
CA SER A 34 2.33 -12.91 -21.74
C SER A 34 2.68 -12.31 -23.10
N GLY A 35 3.86 -12.63 -23.64
CA GLY A 35 4.35 -12.08 -24.90
C GLY A 35 5.28 -10.87 -24.76
N GLU A 36 6.03 -10.77 -23.64
CA GLU A 36 7.07 -9.75 -23.38
C GLU A 36 6.59 -8.30 -23.20
N GLY A 37 5.29 -8.07 -23.16
CA GLY A 37 4.74 -6.76 -22.85
C GLY A 37 5.10 -6.33 -21.42
N LYS A 38 5.81 -5.21 -21.30
CA LYS A 38 6.17 -4.58 -20.02
C LYS A 38 5.39 -3.29 -19.85
N PHE A 39 4.51 -3.28 -18.86
CA PHE A 39 3.67 -2.13 -18.52
C PHE A 39 3.84 -1.76 -17.06
N CYS A 40 3.23 -0.66 -16.64
CA CYS A 40 3.21 -0.24 -15.26
C CYS A 40 1.78 0.06 -14.81
N TYR A 41 1.52 -0.12 -13.52
CA TYR A 41 0.31 0.41 -12.91
C TYR A 41 0.44 1.92 -12.69
N GLY A 42 -0.64 2.65 -13.00
CA GLY A 42 -0.81 4.06 -12.67
C GLY A 42 -2.17 4.27 -12.01
N PRO A 43 -2.27 4.94 -10.85
CA PRO A 43 -3.55 5.35 -10.33
C PRO A 43 -4.10 6.54 -11.13
N ASP A 44 -5.37 6.47 -11.49
CA ASP A 44 -6.10 7.56 -12.15
C ASP A 44 -7.39 7.87 -11.37
N PHE A 45 -7.73 9.15 -11.29
CA PHE A 45 -8.88 9.66 -10.52
C PHE A 45 -9.73 10.51 -11.44
N SER A 46 -10.89 9.97 -11.84
CA SER A 46 -11.77 10.60 -12.82
C SER A 46 -13.22 10.28 -12.52
N GLY A 47 -14.11 11.27 -12.72
CA GLY A 47 -15.55 11.07 -12.52
C GLY A 47 -16.00 10.77 -11.09
N GLY A 48 -15.15 11.06 -10.09
CA GLY A 48 -15.40 10.71 -8.68
C GLY A 48 -14.98 9.28 -8.30
N GLU A 49 -14.46 8.52 -9.26
CA GLU A 49 -13.99 7.15 -9.09
C GLU A 49 -12.46 7.08 -9.09
N SER A 50 -11.92 5.95 -8.62
CA SER A 50 -10.48 5.65 -8.65
C SER A 50 -10.21 4.39 -9.46
N TYR A 51 -9.26 4.48 -10.40
CA TYR A 51 -8.85 3.37 -11.26
C TYR A 51 -7.37 3.05 -11.04
N ILE A 52 -7.02 1.78 -11.25
CA ILE A 52 -5.63 1.37 -11.52
C ILE A 52 -5.56 1.01 -13.00
N ILE A 53 -4.92 1.85 -13.80
CA ILE A 53 -4.73 1.62 -15.22
C ILE A 53 -3.42 0.89 -15.49
N ILE A 54 -3.37 0.16 -16.60
CA ILE A 54 -2.15 -0.46 -17.14
C ILE A 54 -1.71 0.38 -18.34
N GLU A 55 -0.53 0.98 -18.24
CA GLU A 55 0.00 1.86 -19.30
C GLU A 55 1.51 1.63 -19.51
N GLN A 56 2.07 2.24 -20.56
CA GLN A 56 3.52 2.18 -20.78
C GLN A 56 4.24 2.84 -19.61
N CYS A 57 5.36 2.27 -19.15
CA CYS A 57 6.05 2.70 -17.93
C CYS A 57 6.61 4.14 -17.96
N TRP A 58 6.55 4.83 -19.10
CA TRP A 58 6.96 6.23 -19.28
C TRP A 58 5.78 7.20 -19.38
N GLN A 59 4.55 6.72 -19.15
CA GLN A 59 3.35 7.55 -19.19
C GLN A 59 3.15 8.32 -17.89
N MET A 60 2.26 9.31 -17.93
CA MET A 60 2.12 10.32 -16.88
C MET A 60 1.52 9.82 -15.56
N HIS A 61 0.73 8.74 -15.54
CA HIS A 61 0.12 8.24 -14.29
C HIS A 61 1.03 7.25 -13.56
N VAL A 62 2.12 6.79 -14.18
CA VAL A 62 3.10 5.91 -13.55
C VAL A 62 3.81 6.65 -12.42
N MET A 63 3.71 6.10 -11.22
CA MET A 63 4.32 6.65 -10.02
C MET A 63 4.88 5.56 -9.11
N ASN A 64 5.74 5.96 -8.17
CA ASN A 64 6.30 5.02 -7.21
C ASN A 64 5.22 4.56 -6.22
N ALA A 65 5.03 3.25 -6.14
CA ALA A 65 4.20 2.61 -5.14
C ALA A 65 5.05 2.19 -3.94
N ARG A 66 4.42 2.14 -2.77
CA ARG A 66 4.98 1.57 -1.55
C ARG A 66 4.33 0.24 -1.23
N TYR A 67 5.16 -0.78 -1.04
CA TYR A 67 4.80 -1.97 -0.26
C TYR A 67 5.09 -1.69 1.21
N ASP A 68 4.06 -1.61 2.03
CA ASP A 68 4.20 -1.36 3.46
C ASP A 68 4.33 -2.65 4.29
N VAL A 69 4.56 -2.49 5.58
CA VAL A 69 4.73 -3.62 6.53
C VAL A 69 3.47 -4.45 6.74
N PHE A 70 2.32 -3.98 6.26
CA PHE A 70 1.04 -4.70 6.27
C PHE A 70 0.75 -5.38 4.94
N GLN A 71 1.74 -5.43 4.03
CA GLN A 71 1.60 -6.02 2.69
C GLN A 71 0.57 -5.30 1.81
N ARG A 72 0.31 -4.01 2.08
CA ARG A 72 -0.54 -3.18 1.23
C ARG A 72 0.31 -2.48 0.19
N ILE A 73 -0.29 -2.28 -0.97
CA ILE A 73 0.24 -1.41 -2.01
C ILE A 73 -0.41 -0.04 -1.84
N SER A 74 0.39 1.02 -1.83
CA SER A 74 -0.12 2.39 -1.71
C SER A 74 0.62 3.39 -2.59
N TYR A 75 -0.09 4.45 -2.96
CA TYR A 75 0.43 5.60 -3.70
C TYR A 75 0.32 6.86 -2.86
N ASN A 76 1.34 7.72 -2.93
CA ASN A 76 1.28 9.04 -2.30
C ASN A 76 0.69 10.06 -3.27
N ILE A 77 -0.55 10.47 -3.02
CA ILE A 77 -1.28 11.47 -3.80
C ILE A 77 -1.53 12.66 -2.89
N ASN A 78 -1.02 13.84 -3.26
CA ASN A 78 -1.20 15.08 -2.48
C ASN A 78 -0.86 14.90 -0.99
N ASN A 79 0.29 14.29 -0.69
CA ASN A 79 0.77 14.03 0.67
C ASN A 79 -0.12 13.07 1.49
N THR A 80 -0.99 12.30 0.81
CA THR A 80 -1.86 11.28 1.41
C THR A 80 -1.55 9.91 0.82
N TRP A 81 -1.42 8.90 1.67
CA TRP A 81 -1.22 7.51 1.24
C TRP A 81 -2.56 6.84 0.96
N LEU A 82 -2.83 6.54 -0.30
CA LEU A 82 -4.03 5.82 -0.74
C LEU A 82 -3.65 4.37 -1.04
N CYS A 83 -4.36 3.42 -0.43
CA CYS A 83 -4.12 1.99 -0.63
C CYS A 83 -4.93 1.47 -1.83
N ILE A 84 -4.35 0.55 -2.60
CA ILE A 84 -5.09 -0.21 -3.61
C ILE A 84 -5.96 -1.23 -2.88
N THR A 85 -7.23 -1.32 -3.27
CA THR A 85 -8.18 -2.32 -2.78
C THR A 85 -8.87 -2.97 -3.99
N ALA A 86 -8.97 -4.29 -3.99
CA ALA A 86 -9.87 -4.99 -4.92
C ALA A 86 -11.27 -5.02 -4.29
N PRO A 87 -12.32 -4.59 -5.00
CA PRO A 87 -13.69 -4.72 -4.52
C PRO A 87 -14.09 -6.21 -4.42
N GLU A 88 -15.13 -6.49 -3.62
CA GLU A 88 -15.76 -7.82 -3.53
C GLU A 88 -16.50 -8.23 -4.80
#